data_AF-A0A6L9QUQ1-F1
#
_entry.id   AF-A0A6L9QUQ1-F1
#
_cell.length_a   1.000
_cell.length_b   1.000
_cell.length_c   1.000
_cell.angle_alpha   90.00
_cell.angle_beta   90.00
_cell.angle_gamma   90.00
#
_symmetry.space_group_name_H-M   'P 1'
#
loop_
_entity.id
_entity.type
_entity.pdbx_description
1 polymer ?
#
loop_
_entity_poly.entity_id
_entity_poly.type
_entity_poly.pdbx_seq_one_letter_code
_entity_poly.pdbx_strand_id
1 'polypeptide(L)' 'MMLLRPPGVYRPQSDTSLLTGALSRTLARAGIPAGARVLELGTGSGAVALAAA' A
#
# COMPACT_ATOMS: atom_id res chain seq x y z
N MET A 1 -2.55 8.55 6.80
CA MET A 1 -2.88 7.44 7.71
C MET A 1 -1.86 7.40 8.84
N MET A 2 -2.28 7.13 10.07
CA MET A 2 -1.35 6.86 11.18
C MET A 2 -1.04 5.36 11.19
N LEU A 3 0.23 4.98 11.09
CA LEU A 3 0.66 3.59 11.11
C LEU A 3 1.49 3.32 12.36
N LEU A 4 1.14 2.23 13.07
CA LEU A 4 1.97 1.71 14.14
C LEU A 4 3.19 1.02 13.53
N ARG A 5 4.39 1.37 14.02
CA ARG A 5 5.64 0.75 13.58
C ARG A 5 6.39 0.12 14.74
N PRO A 6 6.25 -1.20 14.96
CA PRO A 6 7.06 -1.93 15.91
C PRO A 6 8.57 -1.85 15.59
N PRO A 7 9.46 -2.07 16.57
CA PRO A 7 10.90 -2.19 16.32
C PRO A 7 11.21 -3.24 15.25
N GLY A 8 12.16 -2.93 14.36
CA GLY A 8 12.53 -3.82 13.25
C GLY A 8 11.62 -3.76 12.01
N VAL A 9 10.46 -3.09 12.09
CA VAL A 9 9.57 -2.93 10.93
C VAL A 9 10.01 -1.75 10.08
N TYR A 10 10.04 -1.95 8.75
CA TYR A 10 10.36 -0.89 7.80
C TYR A 10 9.39 0.30 7.94
N ARG A 11 9.95 1.51 8.07
CA ARG A 11 9.16 2.75 8.17
C ARG A 11 8.77 3.18 6.76
N PRO A 12 7.50 3.46 6.47
CA PRO A 12 7.11 4.05 5.19
C PRO A 12 7.88 5.35 4.93
N GLN A 13 8.47 5.49 3.75
CA GLN A 13 9.18 6.69 3.33
C GLN A 13 8.55 7.27 2.06
N SER A 14 9.29 8.15 1.37
CA SER A 14 8.85 8.82 0.15
C SER A 14 8.61 7.83 -1.00
N ASP A 15 9.41 6.77 -1.09
CA ASP A 15 9.26 5.67 -2.05
C ASP A 15 7.94 4.91 -1.87
N THR A 16 7.57 4.61 -0.62
CA THR A 16 6.29 3.97 -0.27
C THR A 16 5.13 4.90 -0.63
N SER A 17 5.30 6.21 -0.42
CA SER A 17 4.30 7.23 -0.79
C SER A 17 4.13 7.34 -2.31
N LEU A 18 5.23 7.27 -3.06
CA LEU A 18 5.21 7.23 -4.52
C LEU A 18 4.51 5.97 -5.03
N LEU A 19 4.84 4.81 -4.45
CA LEU A 19 4.28 3.51 -4.83
C LEU A 19 2.77 3.43 -4.58
N THR A 20 2.29 3.83 -3.40
CA THR A 20 0.85 3.85 -3.07
C THR A 20 0.05 4.78 -4.00
N GLY A 21 0.60 5.95 -4.34
CA GLY A 21 0.00 6.86 -5.30
C GLY A 21 -0.05 6.28 -6.73
N ALA A 22 1.01 5.58 -7.15
CA ALA A 22 1.04 4.89 -8.44
C ALA A 22 0.01 3.73 -8.47
N LEU A 23 -0.04 2.92 -7.43
CA LEU A 23 -0.99 1.81 -7.28
C LEU A 23 -2.43 2.31 -7.42
N SER A 24 -2.81 3.35 -6.68
CA SER A 24 -4.16 3.92 -6.72
C SER A 24 -4.58 4.35 -8.14
N ARG A 25 -3.67 5.04 -8.86
CA ARG A 25 -3.92 5.45 -10.25
C ARG A 25 -4.03 4.27 -11.20
N THR A 26 -3.20 3.25 -11.01
CA THR A 26 -3.22 2.05 -11.85
C THR A 26 -4.49 1.24 -11.66
N LEU A 27 -4.92 1.00 -10.42
CA LEU A 27 -6.15 0.27 -10.11
C LEU A 27 -7.38 0.97 -10.69
N ALA A 28 -7.46 2.30 -10.54
CA ALA A 28 -8.54 3.10 -11.13
C ALA A 28 -8.57 3.00 -12.66
N ARG A 29 -7.41 3.11 -13.33
CA ARG A 29 -7.29 3.01 -14.80
C ARG A 29 -7.60 1.61 -15.32
N ALA A 30 -7.26 0.58 -14.56
CA ALA A 30 -7.54 -0.81 -14.90
C ALA A 30 -8.99 -1.24 -14.58
N GLY A 31 -9.80 -0.35 -13.98
CA GLY A 31 -11.19 -0.65 -13.65
C GLY A 31 -11.34 -1.74 -12.58
N ILE A 32 -10.36 -1.89 -11.68
CA ILE A 32 -10.42 -2.89 -10.62
C ILE A 32 -11.51 -2.51 -9.62
N PRO A 33 -12.51 -3.37 -9.38
CA PRO A 33 -13.61 -3.05 -8.48
C PRO A 33 -13.16 -3.05 -7.02
N ALA A 34 -13.89 -2.30 -6.19
CA ALA A 34 -13.76 -2.41 -4.74
C ALA A 34 -14.03 -3.86 -4.29
N GLY A 35 -13.27 -4.33 -3.30
CA GLY A 35 -13.34 -5.72 -2.83
C GLY A 35 -12.56 -6.73 -3.68
N ALA A 36 -11.83 -6.29 -4.70
CA ALA A 36 -10.86 -7.13 -5.39
C ALA A 36 -9.81 -7.69 -4.42
N ARG A 37 -9.35 -8.91 -4.69
CA ARG A 37 -8.34 -9.59 -3.87
C ARG A 37 -6.95 -9.14 -4.30
N VAL A 38 -6.16 -8.61 -3.36
CA VAL A 38 -4.80 -8.13 -3.59
C VAL A 38 -3.82 -8.95 -2.75
N LEU A 39 -2.65 -9.26 -3.32
CA LEU A 39 -1.51 -9.84 -2.61
C LEU A 39 -0.36 -8.83 -2.59
N GLU A 40 0.10 -8.47 -1.41
CA GLU A 40 1.31 -7.66 -1.20
C GLU A 40 2.46 -8.56 -0.75
N LEU A 41 3.63 -8.41 -1.37
CA LEU A 41 4.86 -9.09 -0.95
C LEU A 41 5.68 -8.13 -0.07
N GLY A 42 6.10 -8.60 1.10
CA GLY A 42 6.97 -7.80 1.99
C GLY A 42 6.26 -6.61 2.63
N THR A 43 5.06 -6.83 3.18
CA THR A 43 4.16 -5.77 3.68
C THR A 43 4.77 -4.80 4.70
N GLY A 44 5.77 -5.26 5.48
CA GLY A 44 6.43 -4.43 6.49
C GLY A 44 5.44 -3.81 7.47
N SER A 45 5.22 -2.50 7.36
CA SER A 45 4.26 -1.75 8.19
C SER A 45 2.81 -1.81 7.68
N GLY A 46 2.53 -2.53 6.60
CA GLY A 46 1.20 -2.63 6.01
C GLY A 46 0.80 -1.44 5.13
N ALA A 47 1.71 -0.49 4.89
CA ALA A 47 1.35 0.77 4.26
C ALA A 47 0.79 0.62 2.84
N VAL A 48 1.34 -0.29 2.03
CA VAL A 48 0.85 -0.49 0.65
C VAL A 48 -0.39 -1.37 0.64
N ALA A 49 -0.48 -2.44 1.44
CA ALA A 49 -1.73 -3.20 1.60
C ALA A 49 -2.89 -2.32 2.03
N LEU A 50 -2.70 -1.43 3.00
CA LEU A 50 -3.75 -0.51 3.47
C LEU A 50 -4.13 0.52 2.41
N ALA A 51 -3.20 0.94 1.55
CA ALA A 51 -3.53 1.82 0.43
C ALA A 51 -4.26 1.10 -0.72
N ALA A 52 -4.17 -0.24 -0.77
CA ALA A 52 -4.83 -1.07 -1.77
C ALA A 52 -6.25 -1.51 -1.37
N ALA A 53 -6.62 -1.30 -0.10
CA ALA A 53 -7.91 -1.66 0.50
C ALA A 53 -8.96 -0.55 0.31
#